data_AF-A0A358IGA9-F1
#
_entry.id   AF-A0A358IGA9-F1
#
_cell.length_a   1.000
_cell.length_b   1.000
_cell.length_c   1.000
_cell.angle_alpha   90.00
_cell.angle_beta   90.00
_cell.angle_gamma   90.00
#
_symmetry.space_group_name_H-M   'P 1'
#
loop_
_entity.id
_entity.type
_entity.pdbx_description
1 polymer ?
#
loop_
_entity_poly.entity_id
_entity_poly.type
_entity_poly.pdbx_seq_one_letter_code
_entity_poly.pdbx_strand_id
1 'polypeptide(L)' 'VETARLLADAALKKTIVLTGAMIPIAFGSSDGLFNLGGALTAVQVIPAGVYVIMNGCVFHWDNVQKNQRTGVFEAIGPD' A
#
# COMPACT_ATOMS: atom_id res chain seq x y z
N VAL A 1 -1.82 -5.16 6.60
CA VAL A 1 -3.23 -5.14 6.13
C VAL A 1 -4.17 -4.73 7.25
N GLU A 2 -4.03 -5.27 8.46
CA GLU A 2 -4.85 -4.91 9.63
C GLU A 2 -4.98 -3.40 9.88
N THR A 3 -3.88 -2.64 9.81
CA THR A 3 -3.91 -1.18 9.95
C THR A 3 -4.75 -0.49 8.87
N ALA A 4 -4.70 -0.97 7.62
CA ALA A 4 -5.49 -0.42 6.54
C ALA A 4 -7.00 -0.63 6.79
N ARG A 5 -7.38 -1.81 7.29
CA ARG A 5 -8.76 -2.10 7.70
C ARG A 5 -9.25 -1.16 8.81
N LEU A 6 -8.45 -0.98 9.87
CA LEU A 6 -8.80 -0.06 10.96
C LEU A 6 -9.02 1.39 10.48
N LEU A 7 -8.24 1.83 9.49
CA LEU A 7 -8.39 3.16 8.89
C LEU A 7 -9.63 3.25 7.99
N ALA A 8 -9.97 2.16 7.29
CA ALA A 8 -11.18 2.09 6.46
C ALA A 8 -12.44 2.14 7.34
N ASP A 9 -12.43 1.43 8.47
CA ASP A 9 -13.53 1.40 9.45
C ASP A 9 -13.83 2.79 10.04
N ALA A 10 -12.84 3.70 10.06
CA ALA A 10 -13.02 5.09 10.50
C ALA A 10 -13.80 5.97 9.51
N ALA A 11 -14.08 5.47 8.29
CA ALA A 11 -14.92 6.12 7.26
C ALA A 11 -14.56 7.59 6.98
N LEU A 12 -13.26 7.90 6.97
CA LEU A 12 -12.76 9.25 6.73
C LEU A 12 -12.95 9.65 5.27
N LYS A 13 -13.41 10.89 5.02
CA LYS A 13 -13.52 11.48 3.67
C LYS A 13 -12.14 11.95 3.15
N LYS A 14 -11.16 11.05 3.12
CA LYS A 14 -9.79 11.30 2.70
C LYS A 14 -9.25 10.14 1.86
N THR A 15 -8.28 10.43 1.01
CA THR A 15 -7.43 9.41 0.39
C THR A 15 -6.29 9.09 1.36
N ILE A 16 -6.20 7.84 1.80
CA ILE A 16 -5.19 7.36 2.75
C ILE A 16 -4.41 6.24 2.08
N VAL A 17 -3.11 6.43 1.93
CA VAL A 17 -2.22 5.43 1.33
C VAL A 17 -1.26 4.91 2.39
N LEU A 18 -1.29 3.62 2.64
CA LEU A 18 -0.27 2.92 3.41
C LEU A 18 0.79 2.40 2.45
N THR A 19 2.05 2.63 2.79
CA THR A 19 3.19 2.14 2.03
C THR A 19 4.30 1.74 2.99
N GLY A 20 5.40 1.25 2.45
CA GLY A 20 6.55 0.82 3.22
C GLY A 20 7.66 0.31 2.32
N ALA A 21 8.60 -0.39 2.93
CA ALA A 21 9.71 -1.03 2.24
C ALA A 21 9.96 -2.40 2.87
N MET A 22 10.36 -3.37 2.06
CA MET A 22 10.88 -4.64 2.55
C MET A 22 12.34 -4.51 3.00
N ILE A 23 13.11 -3.68 2.31
CA ILE A 23 14.49 -3.36 2.64
C ILE A 23 14.52 -1.94 3.20
N PRO A 24 15.09 -1.67 4.38
CA PRO A 24 15.14 -0.32 4.94
C PRO A 24 15.77 0.68 3.97
N ILE A 25 15.18 1.88 3.89
CA ILE A 25 15.54 2.91 2.90
C ILE A 25 17.01 3.36 2.94
N ALA A 26 17.68 3.17 4.08
CA ALA A 26 19.10 3.48 4.24
C ALA A 26 20.03 2.54 3.45
N PHE A 27 19.53 1.40 2.96
CA PHE A 27 20.31 0.46 2.14
C PHE A 27 20.07 0.71 0.65
N GLY A 28 21.14 0.66 -0.15
CA GLY A 28 21.11 1.06 -1.56
C GLY A 28 20.21 0.24 -2.49
N SER A 29 19.83 -0.98 -2.12
CA SER A 29 18.91 -1.84 -2.89
C SER A 29 17.45 -1.75 -2.40
N SER A 30 17.10 -0.72 -1.64
CA SER A 30 15.77 -0.55 -1.07
C SER A 30 14.67 -0.29 -2.11
N ASP A 31 13.52 -0.93 -1.91
CA ASP A 31 12.27 -0.65 -2.62
C ASP A 31 11.53 0.58 -2.08
N GLY A 32 12.02 1.18 -0.98
CA GLY A 32 11.30 2.22 -0.24
C GLY A 32 11.08 3.52 -1.02
N LEU A 33 12.08 3.99 -1.78
CA LEU A 33 11.91 5.21 -2.58
C LEU A 33 10.89 5.03 -3.71
N PHE A 34 10.89 3.86 -4.34
CA PHE A 34 9.95 3.54 -5.40
C PHE A 34 8.51 3.46 -4.87
N ASN A 35 8.31 2.72 -3.77
CA ASN A 35 6.99 2.61 -3.12
C ASN A 35 6.50 3.98 -2.60
N LEU A 36 7.39 4.80 -2.01
CA LEU A 36 7.05 6.15 -1.56
C LEU A 36 6.65 7.07 -2.73
N GLY A 37 7.37 7.01 -3.86
CA GLY A 37 7.01 7.73 -5.07
C GLY A 37 5.61 7.36 -5.57
N GLY A 38 5.33 6.06 -5.66
CA GLY A 38 3.99 5.57 -6.01
C GLY A 38 2.90 6.04 -5.03
N ALA A 39 3.19 6.04 -3.73
CA ALA A 39 2.27 6.51 -2.71
C ALA A 39 1.93 8.00 -2.84
N LEU A 40 2.95 8.84 -3.08
CA LEU A 40 2.79 10.27 -3.29
C LEU A 40 2.01 10.58 -4.57
N THR A 41 2.20 9.81 -5.64
CA THR A 41 1.40 9.95 -6.86
C THR A 41 -0.05 9.56 -6.60
N ALA A 42 -0.28 8.37 -6.05
CA ALA A 42 -1.61 7.82 -5.92
C ALA A 42 -2.51 8.64 -5.00
N VAL A 43 -1.98 9.11 -3.85
CA VAL A 43 -2.77 9.92 -2.90
C VAL A 43 -3.36 11.19 -3.53
N GLN A 44 -2.78 11.68 -4.63
CA GLN A 44 -3.23 12.87 -5.34
C GLN A 44 -4.25 12.59 -6.46
N VAL A 45 -4.27 11.37 -7.00
CA VAL A 45 -5.00 11.07 -8.25
C VAL A 45 -6.10 10.03 -8.11
N ILE A 46 -6.16 9.28 -7.00
CA ILE A 46 -7.19 8.27 -6.77
C ILE A 46 -8.32 8.80 -5.86
N PRO A 47 -9.54 8.24 -5.96
CA PRO A 47 -10.66 8.63 -5.10
C PRO A 47 -10.37 8.48 -3.60
N ALA A 48 -11.19 9.12 -2.79
CA ALA A 48 -11.15 8.93 -1.34
C ALA A 48 -11.37 7.45 -0.98
N GLY A 49 -10.56 6.93 -0.07
CA GLY A 49 -10.48 5.51 0.25
C GLY A 49 -9.17 5.17 0.95
N VAL A 50 -9.04 3.92 1.38
CA VAL A 50 -7.81 3.40 2.00
C VAL A 50 -7.15 2.41 1.05
N TYR A 51 -5.86 2.63 0.79
CA TYR A 51 -5.10 1.87 -0.19
C TYR A 51 -3.76 1.42 0.38
N VAL A 52 -3.21 0.34 -0.18
CA VAL A 52 -1.85 -0.11 0.07
C VAL A 52 -1.05 0.02 -1.22
N ILE A 53 0.13 0.65 -1.16
CA ILE A 53 1.06 0.75 -2.29
C ILE A 53 2.38 0.11 -1.92
N MET A 54 2.63 -1.03 -2.52
CA MET A 54 3.78 -1.90 -2.32
C MET A 54 4.03 -2.66 -3.62
N ASN A 55 5.28 -3.03 -3.89
CA ASN A 55 5.63 -3.89 -5.03
C ASN A 55 5.20 -3.33 -6.40
N GLY A 56 5.07 -2.00 -6.53
CA GLY A 56 4.65 -1.33 -7.76
C GLY A 56 3.16 -1.44 -8.10
N CYS A 57 2.35 -1.94 -7.17
CA CYS A 57 0.91 -2.09 -7.33
C CYS A 57 0.14 -1.16 -6.40
N VAL A 58 -1.09 -0.84 -6.79
CA VAL A 58 -2.07 -0.12 -5.95
C VAL A 58 -3.16 -1.12 -5.59
N PHE A 59 -3.34 -1.37 -4.30
CA PHE A 59 -4.38 -2.26 -3.81
C PHE A 59 -5.40 -1.50 -2.98
N HIS A 60 -6.68 -1.84 -3.13
CA HIS A 60 -7.70 -1.43 -2.15
C HIS A 60 -7.50 -2.20 -0.83
N TRP A 61 -7.86 -1.60 0.30
CA TRP A 61 -7.56 -2.15 1.62
C TRP A 61 -8.14 -3.56 1.87
N ASP A 62 -9.25 -3.90 1.20
CA ASP A 62 -9.95 -5.19 1.31
C ASP A 62 -9.50 -6.22 0.26
N ASN A 63 -8.71 -5.81 -0.74
CA ASN A 63 -8.18 -6.68 -1.80
C ASN A 63 -6.66 -6.73 -1.76
N VAL A 64 -6.09 -6.99 -0.58
CA VAL A 64 -4.63 -7.11 -0.42
C VAL A 64 -4.25 -8.03 0.73
N GLN A 65 -3.26 -8.88 0.50
CA GLN A 65 -2.63 -9.68 1.54
C GLN A 65 -1.11 -9.59 1.46
N LYS A 66 -0.43 -9.75 2.61
CA LYS A 66 1.03 -9.94 2.64
C LYS A 66 1.33 -11.42 2.54
N ASN A 67 1.93 -11.84 1.44
CA ASN A 67 2.43 -13.19 1.28
C ASN A 67 3.67 -13.37 2.15
N GLN A 68 3.54 -14.12 3.25
CA GLN A 68 4.65 -14.28 4.20
C GLN A 68 5.81 -15.11 3.63
N ARG A 69 5.55 -15.96 2.63
CA ARG A 69 6.56 -16.82 2.02
C ARG A 69 7.48 -16.03 1.09
N THR A 70 6.91 -15.13 0.29
CA THR A 70 7.65 -14.32 -0.69
C THR A 70 7.98 -12.92 -0.17
N GLY A 71 7.30 -12.47 0.88
CA GLY A 71 7.44 -11.14 1.46
C GLY A 71 6.69 -10.04 0.69
N VAL A 72 6.04 -10.34 -0.43
CA VAL A 72 5.35 -9.34 -1.26
C VAL A 72 3.88 -9.16 -0.87
N PHE A 73 3.32 -8.01 -1.25
CA PHE A 73 1.88 -7.78 -1.22
C PHE A 73 1.26 -8.22 -2.54
N GLU A 74 0.12 -8.89 -2.47
CA GLU A 74 -0.60 -9.45 -3.61
C GLU A 74 -2.11 -9.28 -3.43
N ALA A 75 -2.84 -9.22 -4.55
CA ALA A 75 -4.30 -9.14 -4.54
C ALA A 75 -4.93 -10.46 -4.07
N ILE A 76 -6.08 -10.38 -3.42
CA ILE A 76 -6.85 -11.55 -2.95
C ILE A 76 -7.74 -12.07 -4.09
N GLY A 77 -8.26 -11.18 -4.94
CA GLY A 77 -9.07 -11.48 -6.11
C GLY A 77 -8.73 -10.57 -7.30
N PRO A 78 -9.35 -10.81 -8.47
CA PRO A 78 -9.20 -9.96 -9.65
C PRO A 78 -9.70 -8.53 -9.37
N ASP A 79 -9.08 -7.56 -10.05
CA ASP A 79 -9.41 -6.13 -9.99
C ASP A 79 -10.72 -5.78 -10.70
#